data_AF-A0A6J5CCE5-F1
#
_entry.id   AF-A0A6J5CCE5-F1
#
_cell.length_a   1.000
_cell.length_b   1.000
_cell.length_c   1.000
_cell.angle_alpha   90.00
_cell.angle_beta   90.00
_cell.angle_gamma   90.00
#
_symmetry.space_group_name_H-M   'P 1'
#
loop_
_entity.id
_entity.type
_entity.pdbx_description
1 polymer ?
#
loop_
_entity_poly.entity_id
_entity_poly.type
_entity_poly.pdbx_seq_one_letter_code
_entity_poly.pdbx_strand_id
1 'polypeptide(L)'
;MSPKASEVTTSSLLRAYQTEVSRQKAMVRKAEFAQQRLVFVVGALRQLYTDENFVNLLRAEGLATLPKYLSERVWSSASPK
;
A
#
# COMPACT_ATOMS: atom_id res chain seq x y z
N MET A 1 -42.26 -9.67 -25.91
CA MET A 1 -41.09 -10.56 -25.79
C MET A 1 -40.25 -10.07 -24.62
N SER A 2 -40.37 -10.70 -23.45
CA SER A 2 -39.57 -10.36 -22.27
C SER A 2 -38.21 -11.06 -22.37
N PRO A 3 -37.08 -10.41 -22.04
CA PRO A 3 -35.79 -11.07 -22.11
C PRO A 3 -35.73 -12.11 -20.99
N LYS A 4 -35.60 -13.39 -21.35
CA LYS A 4 -35.31 -14.45 -20.37
C LYS A 4 -33.99 -14.09 -19.71
N ALA A 5 -34.02 -13.86 -18.39
CA ALA A 5 -32.81 -13.85 -17.57
C ALA A 5 -32.00 -15.09 -17.92
N SER A 6 -30.77 -14.90 -18.37
CA SER A 6 -29.88 -15.99 -18.77
C SER A 6 -29.82 -17.02 -17.65
N GLU A 7 -30.33 -18.21 -17.93
CA GLU A 7 -30.37 -19.34 -17.01
C GLU A 7 -28.95 -19.54 -16.45
N VAL A 8 -28.81 -19.43 -15.12
CA VAL A 8 -27.52 -19.55 -14.45
C VAL A 8 -27.05 -21.00 -14.58
N THR A 9 -26.25 -21.26 -15.60
CA THR A 9 -25.67 -22.58 -15.84
C THR A 9 -24.42 -22.77 -14.98
N THR A 10 -24.08 -24.01 -14.65
CA THR A 10 -22.84 -24.36 -13.94
C THR A 10 -21.60 -23.79 -14.62
N SER A 11 -21.59 -23.73 -15.97
CA SER A 11 -20.55 -23.06 -16.77
C SER A 11 -20.45 -21.55 -16.48
N SER A 12 -21.60 -20.87 -16.37
CA SER A 12 -21.65 -19.44 -16.07
C SER A 12 -21.15 -19.14 -14.65
N LEU A 13 -21.49 -20.00 -13.67
CA LEU A 13 -20.98 -19.90 -12.30
C LEU A 13 -19.47 -20.13 -12.23
N LEU A 14 -18.96 -21.15 -12.94
CA LEU A 14 -17.53 -21.44 -12.98
C LEU A 14 -16.74 -20.26 -13.57
N ARG A 15 -17.24 -19.66 -14.66
CA ARG A 15 -16.61 -18.49 -15.29
C ARG A 15 -16.64 -17.26 -14.39
N ALA A 16 -17.76 -17.02 -13.70
CA ALA A 16 -17.87 -15.92 -12.75
C ALA A 16 -16.89 -16.09 -11.58
N TYR A 17 -16.79 -17.30 -11.03
CA TYR A 17 -15.83 -17.63 -9.98
C TYR A 17 -14.38 -17.44 -10.43
N GLN A 18 -14.00 -17.97 -11.59
CA GLN A 18 -12.65 -17.80 -12.14
C GLN A 18 -12.28 -16.31 -12.34
N THR A 19 -13.25 -15.50 -12.75
CA THR A 19 -13.07 -14.05 -12.92
C THR A 19 -12.83 -13.37 -11.57
N GLU A 20 -13.63 -13.69 -10.55
CA GLU A 20 -13.46 -13.09 -9.23
C GLU A 20 -12.16 -13.54 -8.56
N VAL A 21 -11.78 -14.81 -8.68
CA VAL A 21 -10.47 -15.30 -8.21
C VAL A 21 -9.32 -14.55 -8.88
N SER A 22 -9.41 -14.31 -10.19
CA SER A 22 -8.39 -13.56 -10.91
C SER A 22 -8.32 -12.10 -10.42
N ARG A 23 -9.47 -11.48 -10.14
CA ARG A 23 -9.55 -10.12 -9.58
C ARG A 23 -8.93 -10.05 -8.18
N GLN A 24 -9.24 -11.00 -7.31
CA GLN A 24 -8.66 -11.09 -5.97
C GLN A 24 -7.15 -11.28 -6.01
N LYS A 25 -6.65 -12.19 -6.85
CA LYS A 25 -5.20 -12.38 -7.05
C LYS A 25 -4.52 -11.10 -7.53
N ALA A 26 -5.12 -10.37 -8.46
CA ALA A 26 -4.59 -9.10 -8.94
C ALA A 26 -4.57 -8.03 -7.83
N MET A 27 -5.61 -7.98 -6.98
CA MET A 27 -5.67 -7.05 -5.84
C MET A 27 -4.57 -7.34 -4.82
N VAL A 28 -4.37 -8.61 -4.45
CA VAL A 28 -3.32 -9.03 -3.53
C VAL A 28 -1.94 -8.61 -4.04
N ARG A 29 -1.63 -8.91 -5.30
CA ARG A 29 -0.34 -8.52 -5.91
C ARG A 29 -0.10 -7.02 -5.91
N LYS A 30 -1.14 -6.21 -6.17
CA LYS A 30 -1.05 -4.75 -6.12
C LYS A 30 -0.79 -4.26 -4.70
N ALA A 31 -1.46 -4.84 -3.71
CA ALA A 31 -1.26 -4.50 -2.31
C ALA A 31 0.15 -4.87 -1.83
N GLU A 32 0.64 -6.06 -2.18
CA GLU A 32 2.01 -6.50 -1.89
C GLU A 32 3.05 -5.55 -2.49
N PHE A 33 2.88 -5.15 -3.76
CA PHE A 33 3.77 -4.19 -4.41
C PHE A 33 3.77 -2.83 -3.71
N ALA A 34 2.58 -2.31 -3.37
CA ALA A 34 2.47 -1.05 -2.64
C ALA A 34 3.12 -1.13 -1.25
N GLN A 35 2.96 -2.25 -0.56
CA GLN A 35 3.58 -2.49 0.75
C GLN A 35 5.10 -2.55 0.65
N GLN A 36 5.66 -3.26 -0.35
CA GLN A 36 7.11 -3.32 -0.57
C GLN A 36 7.69 -1.93 -0.82
N ARG A 37 7.05 -1.13 -1.67
CA ARG A 37 7.44 0.28 -1.91
C ARG A 37 7.38 1.12 -0.64
N LEU A 38 6.32 0.96 0.16
CA LEU A 38 6.16 1.71 1.40
C LEU A 38 7.25 1.35 2.43
N VAL A 39 7.56 0.06 2.59
CA VAL A 39 8.63 -0.39 3.49
C VAL A 39 9.98 0.18 3.04
N PHE A 40 10.26 0.16 1.74
CA PHE A 40 11.48 0.76 1.20
C PHE A 40 11.58 2.26 1.50
N VAL A 41 10.52 3.02 1.21
CA VAL A 41 10.49 4.48 1.46
C VAL A 41 10.65 4.78 2.95
N VAL A 42 9.93 4.08 3.83
CA VAL A 42 10.05 4.26 5.29
C VAL A 42 11.46 3.93 5.77
N GLY A 43 12.08 2.86 5.26
CA GLY A 43 13.45 2.50 5.59
C GLY A 43 14.46 3.57 5.16
N ALA A 44 14.36 4.05 3.92
CA ALA A 44 15.20 5.12 3.40
C ALA A 44 15.05 6.41 4.20
N LEU A 45 13.81 6.81 4.52
CA LEU A 45 13.55 7.98 5.36
C LEU A 45 14.17 7.79 6.75
N ARG A 46 13.96 6.64 7.41
CA ARG A 46 14.60 6.37 8.71
C ARG A 46 16.12 6.55 8.66
N GLN A 47 16.77 6.03 7.63
CA GLN A 47 18.21 6.20 7.45
C GLN A 47 18.59 7.68 7.24
N LEU A 48 17.88 8.40 6.38
CA LEU A 48 18.14 9.83 6.14
C LEU A 48 17.94 10.70 7.39
N TYR A 49 16.91 10.40 8.20
CA TYR A 49 16.65 11.13 9.44
C TYR A 49 17.66 10.85 10.56
N THR A 50 18.58 9.89 10.41
CA THR A 50 19.70 9.72 11.34
C THR A 50 20.81 10.76 11.15
N ASP A 51 20.86 11.43 10.00
CA ASP A 51 21.84 12.48 9.73
C ASP A 51 21.33 13.84 10.22
N GLU A 52 21.94 14.35 11.29
CA GLU A 52 21.58 15.64 11.87
C GLU A 52 21.79 16.82 10.89
N ASN A 53 22.80 16.76 10.01
CA ASN A 53 23.03 17.81 9.02
C ASN A 53 21.89 17.86 8.00
N PHE A 54 21.42 16.69 7.56
CA PHE A 54 20.28 16.57 6.67
C PHE A 54 19.01 17.13 7.31
N VAL A 55 18.72 16.78 8.56
CA VAL A 55 17.55 17.29 9.29
C VAL A 55 17.62 18.81 9.50
N ASN A 56 18.80 19.34 9.81
CA ASN A 56 19.00 20.77 9.97
C ASN A 56 18.76 21.53 8.67
N LEU A 57 19.23 20.99 7.53
CA LEU A 57 18.95 21.55 6.21
C LEU A 57 17.44 21.54 5.91
N LEU A 58 16.75 20.43 6.14
CA LEU A 58 15.30 20.36 5.96
C LEU A 58 14.55 21.39 6.82
N ARG A 59 15.01 21.66 8.04
CA ARG A 59 14.41 22.68 8.90
C ARG A 59 14.64 24.09 8.36
N ALA A 60 15.84 24.39 7.89
CA ALA A 60 16.19 25.68 7.30
C ALA A 60 15.36 25.98 6.04
N GLU A 61 15.10 24.96 5.22
CA GLU A 61 14.33 25.06 3.97
C GLU A 61 12.81 24.91 4.18
N GLY A 62 12.33 24.74 5.41
CA GLY A 62 10.89 24.56 5.70
C GLY A 62 10.32 23.20 5.26
N LEU A 63 11.16 22.20 5.03
CA LEU A 63 10.82 20.85 4.57
C LEU A 63 10.90 19.78 5.66
N ALA A 64 10.98 20.17 6.93
CA ALA A 64 11.14 19.25 8.06
C ALA A 64 9.88 18.42 8.38
N THR A 65 8.73 18.70 7.75
CA THR A 65 7.47 18.01 8.04
C THR A 65 7.26 16.78 7.18
N LEU A 66 6.78 15.69 7.79
CA LEU A 66 6.36 14.48 7.09
C LEU A 66 4.84 14.31 7.12
N PRO A 67 4.24 13.68 6.09
CA PRO A 67 2.87 13.22 6.13
C PRO A 67 2.62 12.26 7.31
N LYS A 68 1.48 12.43 8.00
CA LYS A 68 1.12 11.72 9.24
C LYS A 68 1.40 10.20 9.22
N TYR A 69 0.95 9.52 8.15
CA TYR A 69 1.12 8.06 8.03
C TYR A 69 2.57 7.63 7.84
N LEU A 70 3.42 8.47 7.24
CA LEU A 70 4.85 8.19 7.09
C LEU A 70 5.57 8.49 8.40
N SER A 71 5.26 9.61 9.05
CA SER A 71 5.81 9.97 10.36
C SER A 71 5.58 8.89 11.40
N GLU A 72 4.33 8.39 11.50
CA GLU A 72 4.00 7.31 12.44
C GLU A 72 4.86 6.09 12.16
N ARG A 73 5.04 5.69 10.89
CA ARG A 73 5.86 4.51 10.56
C ARG A 73 7.35 4.75 10.77
N VAL A 74 7.88 5.93 10.46
CA VAL A 74 9.29 6.27 10.64
C VAL A 74 9.65 6.27 12.13
N TRP A 75 8.80 6.85 13.00
CA TRP A 75 9.08 7.05 14.42
C TRP A 75 8.46 6.01 15.37
N SER A 76 7.51 5.18 14.93
CA SER A 76 6.85 4.14 15.76
C SER A 76 7.77 2.98 16.18
N SER A 77 9.01 2.88 15.69
CA SER A 77 9.96 1.84 16.13
C SER A 77 10.61 2.12 17.50
N ALA A 78 10.25 3.20 18.19
CA ALA A 78 10.80 3.57 19.50
C ALA A 78 9.85 3.27 20.69
N SER A 79 9.04 2.22 20.62
CA SER A 79 8.33 1.70 21.79
C SER A 79 8.84 0.28 22.10
N PRO A 80 9.83 0.14 23.01
CA PRO A 80 10.13 -1.16 23.59
C PRO A 80 8.93 -1.57 24.46
N LYS A 81 8.49 -2.82 24.30
CA LYS A 81 7.67 -3.50 25.29
C LYS A 81 8.57 -4.47 26.03
#